data_AF-A0A545T9E2-F1
#
_entry.id   AF-A0A545T9E2-F1
#
_cell.length_a   1.000
_cell.length_b   1.000
_cell.length_c   1.000
_cell.angle_alpha   90.00
_cell.angle_beta   90.00
_cell.angle_gamma   90.00
#
_symmetry.space_group_name_H-M   'P 1'
#
loop_
_entity.id
_entity.type
_entity.pdbx_description
1 polymer ?
#
loop_
_entity_poly.entity_id
_entity_poly.type
_entity_poly.pdbx_seq_one_letter_code
_entity_poly.pdbx_strand_id
1 'polypeptide(L)'
;MGYSIYIQKFENGDSANIPFNKFEEVLSKYGKVEDGNVGLEFVSKVGEICDFASIHGDRDSGVSGISFSRPTTHKALPFNVYDLLGLKNTCFFGPDLAFLQSRNDMNEHFPPSLIDGLSSGPEVIKSPTSSWPLK
;
A
#
# COMPACT_ATOMS: atom_id res chain seq x y z
N MET A 1 8.40 -12.45 -15.93
CA MET A 1 7.12 -11.78 -15.62
C MET A 1 7.29 -11.06 -14.29
N GLY A 2 6.99 -9.76 -14.24
CA GLY A 2 6.99 -8.98 -13.00
C GLY A 2 5.57 -8.68 -12.58
N TYR A 3 5.31 -8.61 -11.28
CA TYR A 3 4.02 -8.22 -10.72
C TYR A 3 4.18 -6.95 -9.89
N SER A 4 3.07 -6.30 -9.57
CA SER A 4 3.02 -5.15 -8.68
C SER A 4 2.09 -5.43 -7.53
N ILE A 5 2.39 -4.82 -6.39
CA ILE A 5 1.51 -4.77 -5.23
C ILE A 5 1.06 -3.32 -5.01
N TYR A 6 -0.13 -3.15 -4.47
CA TYR A 6 -0.73 -1.82 -4.32
C TYR A 6 -1.18 -1.63 -2.89
N ILE A 7 -1.08 -0.41 -2.40
CA ILE A 7 -1.71 0.03 -1.16
C ILE A 7 -2.57 1.23 -1.53
N GLN A 8 -3.84 1.19 -1.20
CA GLN A 8 -4.78 2.25 -1.56
C GLN A 8 -5.75 2.53 -0.42
N LYS A 9 -6.14 3.80 -0.31
CA LYS A 9 -7.16 4.25 0.62
C LYS A 9 -8.53 4.28 -0.06
N PHE A 10 -9.53 3.79 0.67
CA PHE A 10 -10.93 3.94 0.29
C PHE A 10 -11.74 4.55 1.42
N GLU A 11 -12.77 5.31 1.08
CA GLU A 11 -13.80 5.76 2.01
C GLU A 11 -15.17 5.63 1.35
N ASN A 12 -16.10 4.96 2.04
CA ASN A 12 -17.46 4.72 1.58
C ASN A 12 -17.58 4.09 0.18
N GLY A 13 -16.64 3.23 -0.19
CA GLY A 13 -16.61 2.54 -1.48
C GLY A 13 -15.89 3.29 -2.60
N ASP A 14 -15.44 4.52 -2.36
CA ASP A 14 -14.72 5.33 -3.33
C ASP A 14 -13.24 5.48 -2.98
N SER A 15 -12.39 5.70 -3.99
CA SER A 15 -10.99 6.06 -3.78
C SER A 15 -10.92 7.37 -3.00
N ALA A 16 -10.09 7.41 -1.96
CA ALA A 16 -9.95 8.56 -1.08
C ALA A 16 -8.48 8.94 -0.91
N ASN A 17 -8.23 10.15 -0.41
CA ASN A 17 -6.88 10.67 -0.24
C ASN A 17 -6.42 10.65 1.22
N ILE A 18 -5.14 10.37 1.40
CA ILE A 18 -4.38 10.52 2.63
C ILE A 18 -3.65 11.87 2.54
N PRO A 19 -3.70 12.72 3.58
CA PRO A 19 -2.85 13.90 3.63
C PRO A 19 -1.38 13.53 3.41
N PHE A 20 -0.71 14.22 2.47
CA PHE A 20 0.65 13.87 2.04
C PHE A 20 1.63 13.77 3.22
N ASN A 21 1.56 14.72 4.16
CA ASN A 21 2.41 14.74 5.35
C ASN A 21 2.29 13.48 6.21
N LYS A 22 1.09 12.93 6.38
CA LYS A 22 0.87 11.69 7.15
C LYS A 22 1.42 10.48 6.41
N PHE A 23 1.28 10.47 5.09
CA PHE A 23 1.81 9.41 4.26
C PHE A 23 3.35 9.42 4.23
N GLU A 24 3.94 10.60 4.08
CA GLU A 24 5.38 10.84 4.12
C GLU A 24 5.96 10.50 5.49
N GLU A 25 5.29 10.83 6.60
CA GLU A 25 5.72 10.48 7.95
C GLU A 25 5.93 8.96 8.08
N VAL A 26 5.02 8.15 7.54
CA VAL A 26 5.14 6.68 7.55
C VAL A 26 6.33 6.23 6.70
N LEU A 27 6.44 6.72 5.47
CA LEU A 27 7.50 6.32 4.53
C LEU A 27 8.89 6.79 4.95
N SER A 28 8.99 7.90 5.70
CA SER A 28 10.25 8.50 6.16
C SER A 28 11.10 7.53 6.99
N LYS A 29 10.46 6.54 7.62
CA LYS A 29 11.12 5.44 8.36
C LYS A 29 11.93 4.53 7.44
N TYR A 30 11.46 4.33 6.21
CA TYR A 30 11.99 3.35 5.24
C TYR A 30 12.73 3.99 4.06
N GLY A 31 12.58 5.30 3.86
CA GLY A 31 13.13 5.99 2.70
C GLY A 31 12.72 7.45 2.67
N LYS A 32 12.62 7.98 1.45
CA LYS A 32 12.17 9.36 1.19
C LYS A 32 11.23 9.38 -0.01
N VAL A 33 10.35 10.37 -0.05
CA VAL A 33 9.48 10.65 -1.19
C VAL A 33 10.10 11.77 -2.00
N GLU A 34 10.27 11.57 -3.30
CA GLU A 34 10.89 12.53 -4.21
C GLU A 34 10.07 12.69 -5.48
N ASP A 35 10.28 13.82 -6.14
CA ASP A 35 9.71 14.10 -7.45
C ASP A 35 10.55 13.37 -8.52
N GLY A 36 9.99 12.29 -9.05
CA GLY A 36 10.55 11.50 -10.14
C GLY A 36 10.16 12.03 -11.51
N ASN A 37 10.44 11.24 -12.56
CA ASN A 37 10.20 11.68 -13.94
C ASN A 37 8.72 11.76 -14.31
N VAL A 38 7.86 10.99 -13.63
CA VAL A 38 6.44 10.83 -13.97
C VAL A 38 5.51 11.11 -12.78
N GLY A 39 6.03 11.66 -11.69
CA GLY A 39 5.27 11.96 -10.47
C GLY A 39 6.06 11.66 -9.21
N LEU A 40 5.36 11.50 -8.09
CA LEU A 40 5.98 11.19 -6.81
C LEU A 40 6.45 9.73 -6.76
N GLU A 41 7.68 9.54 -6.32
CA GLU A 41 8.32 8.23 -6.20
C GLU A 41 8.85 8.02 -4.77
N PHE A 42 8.82 6.76 -4.32
CA PHE A 42 9.43 6.38 -3.05
C PHE A 42 10.80 5.76 -3.29
N VAL A 43 11.82 6.38 -2.71
CA VAL A 43 13.22 5.90 -2.75
C VAL A 43 13.56 5.26 -1.41
N SER A 44 13.71 3.94 -1.41
CA SER A 44 14.07 3.17 -0.23
C SER A 44 15.49 3.48 0.26
N LYS A 45 15.65 3.71 1.57
CA LYS A 45 16.95 3.78 2.26
C LYS A 45 17.32 2.48 2.98
N VAL A 46 16.39 1.52 3.01
CA VAL A 46 16.54 0.24 3.75
C VAL A 46 17.01 -0.91 2.85
N GLY A 47 17.44 -0.61 1.62
CA GLY A 47 17.84 -1.60 0.62
C GLY A 47 16.82 -1.73 -0.53
N GLU A 48 17.08 -2.65 -1.43
CA GLU A 48 16.27 -2.89 -2.63
C GLU A 48 15.02 -3.70 -2.29
N ILE A 49 13.91 -3.00 -2.08
CA ILE A 49 12.61 -3.61 -1.75
C ILE A 49 11.73 -3.82 -3.00
N CYS A 50 12.04 -3.15 -4.11
CA CYS A 50 11.35 -3.21 -5.39
C CYS A 50 12.18 -2.51 -6.47
N ASP A 51 11.88 -2.74 -7.76
CA ASP A 51 12.52 -2.01 -8.87
C ASP A 51 12.17 -0.51 -8.82
N PHE A 52 10.89 -0.19 -8.60
CA PHE A 52 10.42 1.19 -8.41
C PHE A 52 9.10 1.22 -7.64
N ALA A 53 8.88 2.31 -6.90
CA ALA A 53 7.65 2.52 -6.14
C ALA A 53 7.05 3.89 -6.49
N SER A 54 5.83 3.87 -7.05
CA SER A 54 5.14 5.06 -7.54
C SER A 54 3.99 5.43 -6.61
N ILE A 55 3.91 6.70 -6.23
CA ILE A 55 2.88 7.23 -5.35
C ILE A 55 1.79 7.85 -6.21
N HIS A 56 0.53 7.57 -5.86
CA HIS A 56 -0.63 8.04 -6.60
C HIS A 56 -1.23 9.26 -5.90
N GLY A 57 -1.23 10.41 -6.58
CA GLY A 57 -1.67 11.70 -6.04
C GLY A 57 -0.53 12.72 -6.03
N ASP A 58 -0.69 13.77 -5.23
CA ASP A 58 0.26 14.87 -5.17
C ASP A 58 0.35 15.46 -3.74
N ARG A 59 1.24 16.43 -3.56
CA ARG A 59 1.52 17.03 -2.24
C ARG A 59 0.37 17.92 -1.74
N ASP A 60 -0.44 18.48 -2.64
CA ASP A 60 -1.47 19.46 -2.33
C ASP A 60 -2.84 18.81 -2.08
N SER A 61 -3.25 17.88 -2.96
CA SER A 61 -4.52 17.15 -2.88
C SER A 61 -4.44 15.89 -2.02
N GLY A 62 -3.23 15.46 -1.68
CA GLY A 62 -2.93 14.24 -0.96
C GLY A 62 -2.74 13.04 -1.89
N VAL A 63 -2.57 11.88 -1.26
CA VAL A 63 -2.20 10.64 -1.96
C VAL A 63 -3.24 9.56 -1.74
N SER A 64 -3.68 8.92 -2.81
CA SER A 64 -4.62 7.80 -2.75
C SER A 64 -3.93 6.48 -2.42
N GLY A 65 -2.63 6.37 -2.66
CA GLY A 65 -1.90 5.13 -2.44
C GLY A 65 -0.48 5.09 -2.99
N ILE A 66 0.10 3.89 -2.99
CA ILE A 66 1.42 3.58 -3.56
C ILE A 66 1.40 2.20 -4.20
N SER A 67 2.13 2.08 -5.31
CA SER A 67 2.41 0.81 -5.97
C SER A 67 3.89 0.48 -5.86
N PHE A 68 4.21 -0.79 -5.59
CA PHE A 68 5.57 -1.30 -5.66
C PHE A 68 5.66 -2.26 -6.84
N SER A 69 6.46 -1.91 -7.83
CA SER A 69 6.65 -2.72 -9.02
C SER A 69 7.82 -3.67 -8.84
N ARG A 70 7.57 -4.95 -9.11
CA ARG A 70 8.51 -6.06 -8.89
C ARG A 70 9.07 -6.04 -7.47
N PRO A 71 8.21 -6.16 -6.44
CA PRO A 71 8.69 -6.22 -5.07
C PRO A 71 9.63 -7.41 -4.87
N THR A 72 10.67 -7.21 -4.06
CA THR A 72 11.64 -8.24 -3.69
C THR A 72 11.21 -8.95 -2.40
N THR A 73 11.94 -10.00 -2.02
CA THR A 73 11.75 -10.67 -0.72
C THR A 73 12.47 -9.96 0.43
N HIS A 74 12.79 -8.67 0.27
CA HIS A 74 13.53 -7.92 1.27
C HIS A 74 12.73 -7.80 2.58
N LYS A 75 13.37 -8.12 3.70
CA LYS A 75 12.72 -8.19 5.03
C LYS A 75 12.03 -6.92 5.49
N ALA A 76 12.40 -5.75 4.95
CA ALA A 76 11.79 -4.47 5.32
C ALA A 76 10.48 -4.18 4.58
N LEU A 77 10.21 -4.83 3.44
CA LEU A 77 9.01 -4.57 2.64
C LEU A 77 7.72 -4.86 3.44
N PRO A 78 7.57 -5.99 4.15
CA PRO A 78 6.34 -6.27 4.92
C PRO A 78 6.13 -5.28 6.07
N PHE A 79 7.20 -4.75 6.65
CA PHE A 79 7.12 -3.71 7.69
C PHE A 79 6.66 -2.38 7.10
N ASN A 80 7.18 -2.01 5.93
CA ASN A 80 6.72 -0.83 5.19
C ASN A 80 5.22 -0.94 4.86
N VAL A 81 4.81 -2.06 4.25
CA VAL A 81 3.40 -2.35 3.93
C VAL A 81 2.53 -2.28 5.20
N TYR A 82 2.94 -2.94 6.28
CA TYR A 82 2.17 -2.96 7.53
C TYR A 82 2.03 -1.60 8.22
N ASP A 83 3.08 -0.77 8.16
CA ASP A 83 3.03 0.58 8.69
C ASP A 83 2.14 1.50 7.84
N LEU A 84 2.21 1.37 6.51
CA LEU A 84 1.30 2.07 5.59
C LEU A 84 -0.16 1.67 5.83
N LEU A 85 -0.43 0.38 6.08
CA LEU A 85 -1.75 -0.11 6.46
C LEU A 85 -2.24 0.41 7.82
N GLY A 86 -1.36 1.01 8.62
CA GLY A 86 -1.74 1.76 9.83
C GLY A 86 -2.47 3.07 9.54
N LEU A 87 -2.43 3.56 8.30
CA LEU A 87 -3.23 4.70 7.88
C LEU A 87 -4.71 4.30 7.81
N LYS A 88 -5.60 5.23 8.15
CA LYS A 88 -7.03 4.92 8.24
C LYS A 88 -7.59 4.53 6.87
N ASN A 89 -8.31 3.41 6.84
CA ASN A 89 -9.01 2.88 5.68
C ASN A 89 -8.11 2.61 4.47
N THR A 90 -6.87 2.17 4.72
CA THR A 90 -5.97 1.68 3.67
C THR A 90 -5.96 0.16 3.63
N CYS A 91 -5.95 -0.38 2.43
CA CYS A 91 -5.82 -1.79 2.17
C CYS A 91 -4.71 -2.08 1.17
N PHE A 92 -4.26 -3.33 1.17
CA PHE A 92 -3.16 -3.86 0.41
C PHE A 92 -3.65 -4.92 -0.55
N PHE A 93 -3.24 -4.80 -1.80
CA PHE A 93 -3.61 -5.69 -2.90
C PHE A 93 -2.41 -6.50 -3.34
N GLY A 94 -2.60 -7.82 -3.31
CA GLY A 94 -1.67 -8.75 -3.90
C GLY A 94 -1.68 -8.76 -5.43
N PRO A 95 -0.70 -9.44 -6.03
CA PRO A 95 -0.76 -9.76 -7.45
C PRO A 95 -2.09 -10.45 -7.78
N ASP A 96 -2.70 -10.05 -8.89
CA ASP A 96 -3.97 -10.57 -9.40
C ASP A 96 -5.14 -10.52 -8.40
N LEU A 97 -5.12 -9.58 -7.45
CA LEU A 97 -6.09 -9.48 -6.34
C LEU A 97 -6.19 -10.76 -5.50
N ALA A 98 -5.13 -11.59 -5.49
CA ALA A 98 -5.12 -12.88 -4.79
C ALA A 98 -5.35 -12.75 -3.27
N PHE A 99 -5.06 -11.58 -2.71
CA PHE A 99 -5.40 -11.25 -1.33
C PHE A 99 -5.67 -9.74 -1.21
N LEU A 100 -6.58 -9.42 -0.30
CA LEU A 100 -6.86 -8.07 0.16
C LEU A 100 -6.58 -8.01 1.66
N GLN A 101 -5.56 -7.28 2.07
CA GLN A 101 -5.20 -7.18 3.48
C GLN A 101 -5.39 -5.77 4.02
N SER A 102 -5.78 -5.65 5.28
CA SER A 102 -5.91 -4.38 6.00
C SER A 102 -5.39 -4.57 7.41
N ARG A 103 -5.00 -3.49 8.09
CA ARG A 103 -4.61 -3.57 9.51
C ARG A 103 -5.79 -3.40 10.47
N ASN A 104 -6.86 -2.77 10.00
CA ASN A 104 -8.08 -2.50 10.74
C ASN A 104 -9.29 -2.91 9.88
N ASP A 105 -10.44 -3.14 10.53
CA ASP A 105 -11.68 -3.41 9.81
C ASP A 105 -12.04 -2.25 8.86
N MET A 106 -12.46 -2.60 7.65
CA MET A 106 -12.78 -1.73 6.53
C MET A 106 -14.09 -2.12 5.82
N ASN A 107 -14.91 -2.97 6.44
CA ASN A 107 -16.10 -3.57 5.82
C ASN A 107 -17.08 -2.57 5.16
N GLU A 108 -17.17 -1.32 5.64
CA GLU A 108 -18.05 -0.28 5.07
C GLU A 108 -17.33 0.67 4.09
N HIS A 109 -16.03 0.47 3.87
CA HIS A 109 -15.20 1.39 3.09
C HIS A 109 -14.65 0.75 1.81
N PHE A 110 -14.61 -0.58 1.72
CA PHE A 110 -14.24 -1.25 0.48
C PHE A 110 -15.24 -0.95 -0.65
N PRO A 111 -14.76 -0.78 -1.89
CA PRO A 111 -15.65 -0.79 -3.05
C PRO A 111 -16.42 -2.11 -3.12
N PRO A 112 -17.75 -2.11 -3.31
CA PRO A 112 -18.54 -3.34 -3.35
C PRO A 112 -18.06 -4.33 -4.43
N SER A 113 -17.72 -3.80 -5.61
CA SER A 113 -17.18 -4.58 -6.74
C SER A 113 -15.88 -5.31 -6.40
N LEU A 114 -15.13 -4.82 -5.41
CA LEU A 114 -13.88 -5.40 -4.99
C LEU A 114 -14.10 -6.58 -4.02
N ILE A 115 -15.11 -6.49 -3.16
CA ILE A 115 -15.48 -7.58 -2.25
C ILE A 115 -16.03 -8.76 -3.05
N ASP A 116 -16.89 -8.49 -4.04
CA ASP A 116 -17.55 -9.53 -4.85
C ASP A 116 -16.56 -10.43 -5.62
N GLY A 117 -15.37 -9.89 -5.93
CA GLY A 117 -14.32 -10.60 -6.65
C GLY A 117 -13.39 -11.45 -5.77
N LEU A 118 -13.50 -11.38 -4.43
CA LEU A 118 -12.58 -12.04 -3.51
C LEU A 118 -13.12 -13.38 -3.04
N SER A 119 -12.45 -14.46 -3.43
CA SER A 119 -12.79 -15.83 -3.05
C SER A 119 -12.74 -16.10 -1.53
N SER A 120 -11.83 -15.43 -0.82
CA SER A 120 -11.67 -15.55 0.65
C SER A 120 -12.11 -14.30 1.43
N GLY A 121 -12.58 -13.27 0.73
CA GLY A 121 -12.86 -11.95 1.31
C GLY A 121 -11.62 -11.18 1.82
N PRO A 122 -11.84 -10.00 2.43
CA PRO A 122 -10.79 -9.19 3.06
C PRO A 122 -10.19 -9.86 4.30
N GLU A 123 -8.88 -9.73 4.48
CA GLU A 123 -8.15 -10.23 5.66
C GLU A 123 -7.65 -9.06 6.52
N VAL A 124 -7.80 -9.18 7.84
CA VAL A 124 -7.19 -8.25 8.81
C VAL A 124 -5.91 -8.86 9.36
N ILE A 125 -4.77 -8.23 9.09
CA ILE A 125 -3.45 -8.67 9.56
C ILE A 125 -3.07 -7.97 10.87
N LYS A 126 -2.47 -8.73 11.80
CA LYS A 126 -2.09 -8.25 13.14
C LYS A 126 -0.60 -7.99 13.33
N SER A 127 0.22 -8.36 12.36
CA SER A 127 1.66 -8.12 12.37
C SER A 127 2.22 -8.02 10.94
N PRO A 128 3.41 -7.43 10.76
CA PRO A 128 4.10 -7.39 9.47
C PRO A 128 4.37 -8.78 8.89
N THR A 129 4.61 -9.78 9.74
CA THR A 129 4.91 -11.16 9.32
C THR A 129 3.66 -11.94 8.92
N SER A 130 2.46 -11.43 9.21
CA SER A 130 1.20 -11.98 8.71
C SER A 130 0.83 -11.43 7.33
N SER A 131 1.59 -10.47 6.81
CA SER A 131 1.44 -9.95 5.46
C SER A 131 2.30 -10.73 4.46
N TRP A 132 1.87 -10.68 3.20
CA TRP A 132 2.72 -11.12 2.09
C TRP A 132 4.07 -10.37 2.08
N PRO A 133 5.18 -10.97 1.62
CA PRO A 133 5.33 -12.35 1.13
C PRO A 133 5.66 -13.35 2.23
N LEU A 134 5.60 -12.97 3.50
CA LEU A 134 6.07 -13.79 4.62
C LEU A 134 5.00 -14.74 5.19
N LYS A 135 3.77 -14.63 4.70
CA LYS A 135 2.63 -15.49 5.06
C LYS A 135 2.78 -16.90 4.49
#